data_AF-A0A2E7SNA2-F1
#
_entry.id   AF-A0A2E7SNA2-F1
#
_cell.length_a   1.000
_cell.length_b   1.000
_cell.length_c   1.000
_cell.angle_alpha   90.00
_cell.angle_beta   90.00
_cell.angle_gamma   90.00
#
_symmetry.space_group_name_H-M   'P 1'
#
loop_
_entity.id
_entity.type
_entity.pdbx_description
1 polymer ?
#
loop_
_entity_poly.entity_id
_entity_poly.type
_entity_poly.pdbx_seq_one_letter_code
_entity_poly.pdbx_strand_id
1 'polypeptide(L)'
;MSRKGLVKSILEEEEIRRCVDEPPETTRARLRGEFIRRAKEKKRDYTVDWVHLKLNDQAQRTVLCKDPFRSEDERVQKLIDSL
;
A
#
# COMPACT_ATOMS: atom_id res chain seq x y z
N MET A 1 -30.11 -11.76 -0.12
CA MET A 1 -29.48 -13.07 -0.39
C MET A 1 -28.60 -13.47 0.80
N SER A 2 -27.45 -12.82 1.04
CA SER A 2 -26.58 -13.13 2.20
C SER A 2 -27.27 -12.91 3.57
N ARG A 3 -27.87 -11.74 3.83
CA ARG A 3 -28.68 -11.48 5.06
C ARG A 3 -29.87 -12.42 5.29
N LYS A 4 -30.31 -13.14 4.25
CA LYS A 4 -31.40 -14.12 4.33
C LYS A 4 -30.87 -15.56 4.52
N GLY A 5 -29.57 -15.74 4.73
CA GLY A 5 -28.93 -17.05 4.88
C GLY A 5 -28.84 -17.88 3.60
N LEU A 6 -29.20 -17.29 2.44
CA LEU A 6 -29.28 -18.00 1.16
C LEU A 6 -27.93 -18.10 0.44
N VAL A 7 -26.88 -17.51 1.01
CA VAL A 7 -25.50 -17.51 0.50
C VAL A 7 -24.55 -17.65 1.68
N LYS A 8 -23.61 -18.58 1.59
CA LYS A 8 -22.57 -18.79 2.61
C LYS A 8 -21.41 -17.82 2.40
N SER A 9 -21.01 -17.11 3.45
CA SER A 9 -19.79 -16.29 3.45
C SER A 9 -18.56 -17.14 3.75
N ILE A 10 -17.44 -16.82 3.09
CA ILE A 10 -16.13 -17.46 3.32
C ILE A 10 -15.28 -16.63 4.30
N LEU A 11 -15.55 -15.32 4.37
CA LEU A 11 -14.86 -14.34 5.21
C LEU A 11 -15.85 -13.66 6.14
N GLU A 12 -15.35 -13.19 7.29
CA GLU A 12 -16.11 -12.39 8.23
C GLU A 12 -16.23 -10.92 7.77
N GLU A 13 -17.32 -10.24 8.14
CA GLU A 13 -17.53 -8.83 7.76
C GLU A 13 -16.43 -7.90 8.30
N GLU A 14 -15.85 -8.23 9.46
CA GLU A 14 -14.73 -7.49 10.05
C GLU A 14 -13.46 -7.62 9.19
N GLU A 15 -13.17 -8.80 8.65
CA GLU A 15 -12.01 -9.00 7.77
C GLU A 15 -12.15 -8.16 6.51
N ILE A 16 -13.35 -8.15 5.92
CA ILE A 16 -13.65 -7.34 4.74
C ILE A 16 -13.49 -5.84 5.05
N ARG A 17 -13.97 -5.38 6.22
CA ARG A 17 -13.85 -3.98 6.64
C ARG A 17 -12.39 -3.55 6.81
N ARG A 18 -11.54 -4.36 7.44
CA ARG A 18 -10.10 -4.04 7.58
C ARG A 18 -9.41 -3.90 6.24
N CYS A 19 -9.69 -4.78 5.28
CA CYS A 19 -9.09 -4.77 3.93
C CYS A 19 -9.42 -3.52 3.09
N VAL A 20 -10.35 -2.66 3.53
CA VAL A 20 -10.60 -1.36 2.88
C VAL A 20 -9.42 -0.41 3.08
N ASP A 21 -8.81 -0.41 4.27
CA ASP A 21 -7.77 0.54 4.67
C ASP A 21 -6.38 -0.12 4.80
N GLU A 22 -6.34 -1.43 5.01
CA GLU A 22 -5.12 -2.21 5.20
C GLU A 22 -4.77 -3.02 3.93
N PRO A 23 -3.59 -2.80 3.33
CA PRO A 23 -3.15 -3.59 2.20
C PRO A 23 -2.70 -5.00 2.65
N PRO A 24 -2.56 -5.96 1.72
CA PRO A 24 -1.94 -7.25 2.02
C PRO A 24 -0.49 -7.10 2.50
N GLU A 25 -0.22 -7.56 3.72
CA GLU A 25 1.07 -7.42 4.42
C GLU A 25 2.21 -8.28 3.85
N THR A 26 1.89 -9.27 3.01
CA THR A 26 2.83 -10.27 2.47
C THR A 26 3.30 -9.98 1.04
N THR A 27 2.97 -8.80 0.50
CA THR A 27 3.29 -8.43 -0.88
C THR A 27 3.79 -6.99 -0.96
N ARG A 28 4.25 -6.56 -2.14
CA ARG A 28 4.61 -5.16 -2.39
C ARG A 28 3.48 -4.16 -2.16
N ALA A 29 2.22 -4.62 -2.07
CA ALA A 29 1.09 -3.76 -1.74
C ALA A 29 1.27 -3.10 -0.37
N ARG A 30 1.90 -3.79 0.59
CA ARG A 30 2.32 -3.24 1.87
C ARG A 30 3.21 -2.01 1.69
N LEU A 31 4.33 -2.17 0.96
CA LEU A 31 5.31 -1.10 0.68
C LEU A 31 4.64 0.13 0.06
N ARG A 32 3.77 -0.09 -0.93
CA ARG A 32 3.02 0.99 -1.58
C ARG A 32 2.05 1.67 -0.63
N GLY A 33 1.31 0.90 0.16
CA GLY A 33 0.35 1.43 1.13
C GLY A 33 1.03 2.27 2.20
N GLU A 34 2.16 1.80 2.73
CA GLU A 34 2.95 2.53 3.72
C GLU A 34 3.49 3.85 3.17
N PHE A 35 4.07 3.83 1.95
CA PHE A 35 4.54 5.04 1.28
C PHE A 35 3.41 6.06 1.07
N ILE A 36 2.25 5.63 0.54
CA ILE A 36 1.09 6.49 0.33
C ILE A 36 0.61 7.09 1.64
N ARG A 37 0.49 6.28 2.70
CA ARG A 37 0.03 6.71 4.03
C ARG A 37 0.93 7.81 4.57
N ARG A 38 2.25 7.58 4.60
CA ARG A 38 3.24 8.54 5.11
C ARG A 38 3.30 9.81 4.26
N ALA A 39 3.24 9.71 2.93
CA ALA A 39 3.25 10.87 2.05
C ALA A 39 2.00 11.75 2.25
N LYS A 40 0.82 11.15 2.44
CA LYS A 40 -0.42 11.87 2.77
C LYS A 40 -0.33 12.58 4.13
N GLU A 41 0.15 11.89 5.17
CA GLU A 41 0.33 12.48 6.51
C GLU A 41 1.27 13.71 6.47
N LYS A 42 2.32 13.64 5.66
CA LYS A 42 3.30 14.72 5.47
C LYS A 42 2.90 15.76 4.41
N LYS A 43 1.73 15.62 3.77
CA LYS A 43 1.25 16.49 2.68
C LYS A 43 2.28 16.66 1.56
N ARG A 44 2.94 15.56 1.17
CA ARG A 44 3.93 15.55 0.08
C ARG A 44 3.27 15.12 -1.22
N ASP A 45 3.65 15.77 -2.33
CA ASP A 45 3.20 15.35 -3.66
C ASP A 45 3.94 14.10 -4.11
N TYR A 46 3.19 13.09 -4.59
CA TYR A 46 3.75 11.81 -5.03
C TYR A 46 2.99 11.23 -6.23
N THR A 47 3.65 10.32 -6.94
CA THR A 47 3.06 9.53 -8.02
C THR A 47 3.38 8.07 -7.79
N VAL A 48 2.40 7.19 -7.92
CA VAL A 48 2.55 5.74 -7.71
C VAL A 48 1.88 4.95 -8.81
N ASP A 49 2.47 3.81 -9.16
CA ASP A 49 1.83 2.76 -9.95
C ASP A 49 2.02 1.38 -9.27
N TRP A 50 1.98 0.29 -10.04
CA TRP A 50 2.17 -1.07 -9.51
C TRP A 50 3.62 -1.38 -9.11
N VAL A 51 4.59 -0.71 -9.71
CA VAL A 51 6.02 -0.96 -9.52
C VAL A 51 6.82 0.31 -9.19
N HIS A 52 6.33 1.52 -9.47
CA HIS A 52 7.01 2.78 -9.17
C HIS A 52 6.39 3.47 -7.96
N LEU A 53 7.25 3.89 -7.04
CA LEU A 53 6.94 4.84 -5.97
C LEU A 53 7.80 6.09 -6.17
N LYS A 54 7.18 7.22 -6.51
CA LYS A 54 7.87 8.47 -6.84
C LYS A 54 7.43 9.60 -5.92
N LEU A 55 8.41 10.32 -5.38
CA LEU A 55 8.22 11.59 -4.68
C LEU A 55 8.45 12.76 -5.65
N ASN A 56 7.49 13.67 -5.74
CA ASN A 56 7.51 14.79 -6.70
C ASN A 56 8.17 16.03 -6.09
N ASP A 57 9.39 15.88 -5.58
CA ASP A 57 10.22 16.98 -5.09
C ASP A 57 11.24 17.43 -6.15
N GLN A 58 12.13 18.38 -5.79
CA GLN A 58 13.20 18.83 -6.69
C GLN A 58 14.14 17.70 -7.14
N ALA A 59 14.35 16.69 -6.29
CA ALA A 59 15.24 15.56 -6.57
C ALA A 59 14.53 14.42 -7.33
N GLN A 60 13.20 14.46 -7.46
CA GLN A 60 12.35 13.47 -8.13
C GLN A 60 12.68 12.01 -7.78
N ARG A 61 12.82 11.74 -6.48
CA ARG A 61 13.26 10.42 -5.98
C ARG A 61 12.24 9.33 -6.30
N THR A 62 12.71 8.23 -6.89
CA THR A 62 11.88 7.11 -7.33
C THR A 62 12.47 5.77 -6.89
N VAL A 63 11.62 4.86 -6.41
CA VAL A 63 11.96 3.47 -6.10
C VAL A 63 11.13 2.52 -6.96
N LEU A 64 11.77 1.43 -7.40
CA LEU A 64 11.17 0.41 -8.27
C LEU A 64 11.01 -0.94 -7.54
N CYS A 65 9.77 -1.40 -7.44
CA CYS A 65 9.31 -2.62 -6.75
C CYS A 65 8.82 -3.68 -7.76
N LYS A 66 9.74 -4.26 -8.55
CA LYS A 66 9.40 -5.25 -9.59
C LYS A 66 8.88 -6.58 -9.03
N ASP A 67 9.45 -7.04 -7.92
CA ASP A 67 9.04 -8.28 -7.26
C ASP A 67 7.68 -8.09 -6.58
N PRO A 68 6.62 -8.82 -6.98
CA PRO A 68 5.30 -8.70 -6.36
C PRO A 68 5.25 -9.28 -4.93
N PHE A 69 6.13 -10.21 -4.59
CA PHE A 69 6.13 -10.92 -3.29
C PHE A 69 7.02 -10.27 -2.25
N ARG A 70 7.86 -9.32 -2.65
CA ARG A 70 8.69 -8.56 -1.72
C ARG A 70 7.83 -7.54 -0.95
N SER A 71 7.57 -7.83 0.33
CA SER A 71 6.85 -6.95 1.26
C SER A 71 7.75 -6.00 2.05
N GLU A 72 9.06 -6.17 1.97
CA GLU A 72 10.06 -5.38 2.70
C GLU A 72 11.20 -4.94 1.76
N ASP A 73 11.52 -3.65 1.72
CA ASP A 73 12.57 -3.09 0.86
C ASP A 73 13.18 -1.84 1.51
N GLU A 74 14.47 -1.92 1.87
CA GLU A 74 15.21 -0.82 2.50
C GLU A 74 15.21 0.47 1.68
N ARG A 75 15.11 0.37 0.35
CA ARG A 75 15.07 1.55 -0.53
C ARG A 75 13.75 2.30 -0.35
N VAL A 76 12.65 1.56 -0.16
CA VAL A 76 11.34 2.14 0.15
C VAL A 76 11.36 2.74 1.56
N GLN A 77 11.95 2.06 2.53
CA GLN A 77 12.09 2.59 3.88
C GLN A 77 12.87 3.92 3.89
N LYS A 78 14.02 3.98 3.22
CA LYS A 78 14.80 5.22 3.07
C LYS A 78 14.03 6.33 2.37
N LEU A 79 13.20 5.98 1.39
CA LEU A 79 12.33 6.96 0.73
C LEU A 79 11.29 7.51 1.72
N ILE A 80 10.65 6.64 2.50
CA ILE A 80 9.66 7.00 3.52
C ILE A 80 10.26 7.86 4.63
N ASP A 81 11.44 7.50 5.13
CA ASP A 81 12.15 8.23 6.19
C ASP A 81 12.53 9.65 5.76
N SER A 82 12.51 9.92 4.46
CA SER A 82 12.86 11.20 3.86
C SER A 82 11.67 12.10 3.50
N LEU A 83 10.45 11.70 3.88
CA LEU A 83 9.18 12.43 3.68
C LEU A 83 8.89 13.42 4.81
#